data_AF-A0A970VMY8-F1
#
_entry.id   AF-A0A970VMY8-F1
#
_cell.length_a   1.000
_cell.length_b   1.000
_cell.length_c   1.000
_cell.angle_alpha   90.00
_cell.angle_beta   90.00
_cell.angle_gamma   90.00
#
_symmetry.space_group_name_H-M   'P 1'
#
loop_
_entity.id
_entity.type
_entity.pdbx_description
1 polymer ?
#
loop_
_entity_poly.entity_id
_entity_poly.type
_entity_poly.pdbx_seq_one_letter_code
_entity_poly.pdbx_strand_id
1 'polypeptide(L)' 'MITLQEIKQNESIKALVRAANKYLETLGFTDHGPRHLSYVSRTASGVLKSLGYSEREIELAAI' A
#
# COMPACT_ATOMS: atom_id res chain seq x y z
N MET A 1 14.06 3.96 -10.16
CA MET A 1 12.73 4.50 -9.79
C MET A 1 12.11 3.46 -8.86
N ILE A 2 11.56 3.85 -7.72
CA ILE A 2 10.89 2.89 -6.81
C ILE A 2 9.51 2.56 -7.37
N THR A 3 9.20 1.27 -7.46
CA THR A 3 7.93 0.73 -7.94
C THR A 3 7.18 -0.03 -6.84
N LEU A 4 5.86 -0.08 -6.93
CA LEU A 4 5.01 -0.90 -6.07
C LEU A 4 5.41 -2.38 -6.15
N GLN A 5 5.84 -2.85 -7.32
CA GLN A 5 6.28 -4.23 -7.50
C GLN A 5 7.51 -4.54 -6.63
N GLU A 6 8.52 -3.66 -6.64
CA GLU A 6 9.71 -3.80 -5.79
C GLU A 6 9.33 -3.78 -4.29
N ILE A 7 8.43 -2.87 -3.89
CA ILE A 7 7.93 -2.79 -2.51
C ILE A 7 7.20 -4.07 -2.09
N LYS A 8 6.34 -4.62 -2.97
CA LYS A 8 5.61 -5.87 -2.74
C LYS A 8 6.53 -7.10 -2.69
N GLN A 9 7.70 -7.05 -3.30
CA GLN A 9 8.68 -8.14 -3.26
C GLN A 9 9.63 -8.04 -2.07
N ASN A 10 9.67 -6.91 -1.37
CA ASN A 10 10.59 -6.69 -0.25
C ASN A 10 10.12 -7.38 1.04
N GLU A 11 10.87 -8.39 1.49
CA GLU A 11 10.53 -9.17 2.69
C GLU A 11 10.57 -8.36 4.00
N SER A 12 11.47 -7.38 4.11
CA SER A 12 11.53 -6.49 5.27
C SER A 12 10.27 -5.64 5.38
N ILE A 13 9.77 -5.11 4.26
CA ILE A 13 8.52 -4.34 4.24
C ILE A 13 7.34 -5.22 4.61
N LYS A 14 7.26 -6.44 4.06
CA LYS A 14 6.21 -7.40 4.44
C LYS A 14 6.23 -7.72 5.94
N ALA A 15 7.42 -7.88 6.53
CA ALA A 15 7.56 -8.11 7.96
C ALA A 15 7.08 -6.92 8.79
N LEU A 16 7.45 -5.68 8.39
CA LEU A 16 6.99 -4.46 9.04
C LEU A 16 5.46 -4.29 8.95
N VAL A 17 4.85 -4.55 7.79
CA VAL A 17 3.40 -4.51 7.61
C VAL A 17 2.70 -5.49 8.55
N ARG A 18 3.19 -6.74 8.64
CA ARG A 18 2.61 -7.74 9.56
C ARG A 18 2.73 -7.31 11.01
N ALA A 19 3.88 -6.78 11.42
CA ALA A 19 4.10 -6.29 12.77
C ALA A 19 3.20 -5.09 13.11
N ALA A 20 3.10 -4.12 12.20
CA ALA A 20 2.23 -2.95 12.35
C ALA A 20 0.75 -3.34 12.44
N ASN A 21 0.29 -4.27 11.59
CA ASN A 21 -1.08 -4.78 11.67
C ASN A 21 -1.38 -5.41 13.04
N LYS A 22 -0.48 -6.26 13.55
CA LYS A 22 -0.63 -6.89 14.87
C LYS A 22 -0.62 -5.86 16.01
N TYR A 23 0.21 -4.83 15.90
CA TYR A 23 0.25 -3.73 16.85
C TYR A 23 -1.09 -2.98 16.89
N LEU A 24 -1.63 -2.61 15.73
CA LEU A 24 -2.91 -1.91 15.63
C LEU A 24 -4.08 -2.79 16.09
N GLU A 25 -4.06 -4.08 15.79
CA GLU A 25 -5.03 -5.05 16.30
C GLU A 25 -5.06 -5.07 17.84
N THR A 26 -3.90 -5.02 18.48
CA THR A 26 -3.78 -4.96 19.95
C THR A 26 -4.40 -3.68 20.53
N LEU A 27 -4.43 -2.59 19.75
CA LEU A 27 -5.09 -1.33 20.13
C LEU A 27 -6.60 -1.30 19.82
N GLY A 28 -7.16 -2.38 19.26
CA GLY A 28 -8.58 -2.50 18.93
C GLY A 28 -8.95 -2.09 17.49
N PHE A 29 -7.96 -1.85 16.62
CA PHE A 29 -8.23 -1.63 15.20
C PHE A 29 -8.44 -2.97 14.45
N THR A 30 -9.19 -2.94 13.35
CA THR A 30 -9.70 -4.18 12.72
C THR A 30 -8.79 -4.76 11.62
N ASP A 31 -8.37 -3.98 10.63
CA ASP A 31 -7.47 -4.46 9.56
C ASP A 31 -6.64 -3.33 8.94
N HIS A 32 -5.33 -3.46 9.05
CA HIS A 32 -4.31 -2.62 8.42
C HIS A 32 -3.25 -3.50 7.72
N GLY A 33 -3.60 -4.75 7.42
CA GLY A 33 -2.73 -5.74 6.81
C GLY A 33 -2.73 -5.66 5.27
N PRO A 34 -2.15 -6.68 4.61
CA PRO A 34 -1.98 -6.69 3.16
C PRO A 34 -3.28 -6.47 2.36
N ARG A 35 -4.42 -6.90 2.90
CA ARG A 35 -5.74 -6.70 2.26
C ARG A 35 -6.11 -5.21 2.23
N HIS A 36 -6.09 -4.55 3.39
CA HIS A 36 -6.37 -3.12 3.49
C HIS A 36 -5.40 -2.28 2.65
N LEU A 37 -4.09 -2.51 2.80
CA LEU A 37 -3.06 -1.82 2.04
C LEU A 37 -3.26 -1.97 0.52
N SER A 38 -3.58 -3.18 0.05
CA SER A 38 -3.82 -3.42 -1.38
C SER A 38 -5.08 -2.71 -1.89
N TYR A 39 -6.11 -2.56 -1.04
CA TYR A 39 -7.31 -1.81 -1.39
C TYR A 39 -7.02 -0.31 -1.53
N VAL A 40 -6.34 0.29 -0.55
CA VAL A 40 -5.96 1.71 -0.58
C VAL A 40 -5.05 2.01 -1.77
N SER A 41 -4.00 1.20 -1.98
CA SER A 41 -3.08 1.27 -3.11
C SER A 41 -3.79 1.32 -4.48
N ARG A 42 -4.70 0.37 -4.73
CA ARG A 42 -5.46 0.34 -6.00
C ARG A 42 -6.42 1.51 -6.14
N THR A 43 -7.02 1.95 -5.04
CA THR A 43 -8.00 3.05 -5.05
C THR A 43 -7.30 4.37 -5.37
N ALA A 44 -6.20 4.67 -4.68
CA ALA A 44 -5.45 5.92 -4.86
C ALA A 44 -4.86 6.03 -6.28
N SER A 45 -4.21 4.98 -6.77
CA SER A 45 -3.70 4.93 -8.15
C SER A 45 -4.82 5.00 -9.19
N GLY A 46 -5.96 4.34 -8.94
CA GLY A 46 -7.15 4.41 -9.80
C GLY A 46 -7.73 5.82 -9.92
N VAL A 47 -7.81 6.57 -8.80
CA VAL A 47 -8.26 7.97 -8.80
C VAL A 47 -7.34 8.83 -9.65
N LEU A 48 -6.02 8.78 -9.43
CA LEU A 48 -5.08 9.58 -10.22
C LEU A 48 -5.10 9.22 -11.70
N LYS A 49 -5.25 7.92 -12.02
CA LYS A 49 -5.43 7.46 -13.39
C LYS A 49 -6.67 8.05 -14.04
N SER A 50 -7.80 8.09 -13.31
CA SER A 50 -9.05 8.67 -13.83
C SER A 50 -8.98 10.18 -14.09
N LEU A 51 -8.09 10.88 -13.39
CA LEU A 51 -7.87 12.32 -13.51
C LEU A 51 -6.77 12.68 -14.52
N GLY A 52 -6.12 11.70 -15.16
CA GLY A 52 -5.11 11.93 -16.20
C GLY A 52 -3.74 12.38 -15.68
N TYR A 53 -3.39 12.04 -14.44
CA TYR A 53 -2.05 12.30 -13.89
C TYR A 53 -0.98 11.44 -14.57
N SER A 54 0.29 11.79 -14.36
CA SER A 54 1.40 11.06 -14.96
C SER A 54 1.54 9.64 -14.40
N GLU A 55 2.07 8.72 -15.21
CA GLU A 55 2.36 7.33 -14.77
C GLU A 55 3.21 7.28 -13.50
N ARG A 56 4.12 8.26 -13.33
CA ARG A 56 4.95 8.34 -12.13
C ARG A 56 4.13 8.67 -10.88
N GLU A 57 3.17 9.58 -10.98
CA GLU A 57 2.29 9.94 -9.87
C GLU A 57 1.32 8.81 -9.54
N ILE A 58 0.77 8.14 -10.57
CA ILE A 58 -0.08 6.95 -10.42
C ILE A 58 0.68 5.84 -9.69
N GLU A 59 1.93 5.57 -10.08
CA GLU A 59 2.80 4.57 -9.44
C GLU A 59 3.07 4.91 -7.98
N LEU A 60 3.37 6.19 -7.68
CA LEU A 60 3.63 6.65 -6.32
C LEU A 60 2.40 6.54 -5.42
N ALA A 61 1.21 6.89 -5.93
CA ALA A 61 -0.03 6.75 -5.15
C ALA A 61 -0.38 5.30 -4.84
N ALA A 62 0.20 4.34 -5.57
CA ALA A 62 -0.01 2.92 -5.33
C ALA A 62 0.90 2.36 -4.22
N ILE A 63 1.91 3.11 -3.74
CA ILE A 63 2.88 2.71 -2.70
C ILE A 63 2.39 3.15 -1.33
#